data_AF-A0A915MSU7-F1
#
_entry.id   AF-A0A915MSU7-F1
#
_cell.length_a   1.000
_cell.length_b   1.000
_cell.length_c   1.000
_cell.angle_alpha   90.00
_cell.angle_beta   90.00
_cell.angle_gamma   90.00
#
_symmetry.space_group_name_H-M   'P 1'
#
loop_
_entity.id
_entity.type
_entity.pdbx_description
1 polymer ?
#
loop_
_entity_poly.entity_id
_entity_poly.type
_entity_poly.pdbx_seq_one_letter_code
_entity_poly.pdbx_strand_id
1 'polypeptide(L)'
;MEIGGRMMYTVLELCDIIHLDIKLDNFVLGYKSNQTQIVTRPVINLKLIDFNSSVINGWDIDRVQLTTMNSVLKPPELVENDIENLSKSADIWAFGLMSYEIVHGELPNERSDLSEALESYRNNHSYNSRLDILIKNCIAVDPNERPDIDQISREIDEILAQHGHQ
;
A
#
# COMPACT_ATOMS: atom_id res chain seq x y z
N MET A 1 -2.27 10.44 -30.75
CA MET A 1 -2.51 11.31 -29.57
C MET A 1 -2.02 10.53 -28.35
N GLU A 2 -0.70 10.42 -28.21
CA GLU A 2 -0.03 9.42 -27.36
C GLU A 2 1.05 10.06 -26.47
N ILE A 3 0.93 11.38 -26.28
CA ILE A 3 1.94 12.21 -25.62
C ILE A 3 1.63 12.30 -24.11
N GLY A 4 0.35 12.24 -23.72
CA GLY A 4 -0.07 12.34 -22.31
C GLY A 4 0.21 11.09 -21.48
N GLY A 5 0.20 9.89 -22.08
CA GLY A 5 0.49 8.65 -21.37
C GLY A 5 1.97 8.56 -20.98
N ARG A 6 2.87 8.89 -21.90
CA ARG A 6 4.32 8.80 -21.69
C ARG A 6 4.83 9.83 -20.68
N MET A 7 4.22 11.01 -20.63
CA MET A 7 4.59 12.07 -19.69
C MET A 7 4.26 11.72 -18.23
N MET A 8 3.15 11.00 -17.98
CA MET A 8 2.76 10.60 -16.62
C MET A 8 3.68 9.51 -16.04
N TYR A 9 4.10 8.53 -16.85
CA TYR A 9 5.08 7.52 -16.42
C TYR A 9 6.44 8.15 -16.12
N THR A 10 6.89 9.14 -16.90
CA THR A 10 8.15 9.84 -16.65
C THR A 10 8.11 10.71 -15.39
N VAL A 11 6.97 11.32 -15.04
CA VAL A 11 6.86 12.17 -13.83
C VAL A 11 6.82 11.34 -12.53
N LEU A 12 6.28 10.11 -12.57
CA LEU A 12 6.21 9.22 -11.40
C LEU A 12 7.53 8.49 -11.08
N GLU A 13 8.39 8.24 -12.08
CA GLU A 13 9.77 7.75 -11.85
C GLU A 13 10.74 8.87 -11.43
N LEU A 14 10.40 10.15 -11.67
CA LEU A 14 11.31 11.29 -11.44
C LEU A 14 11.16 11.95 -10.06
N CYS A 15 10.06 11.71 -9.34
CA CYS A 15 9.83 12.32 -8.03
C CYS A 15 9.76 11.22 -6.98
N ASP A 16 10.68 11.26 -6.01
CA ASP A 16 10.74 10.35 -4.87
C ASP A 16 9.57 10.64 -3.90
N ILE A 17 8.34 10.39 -4.34
CA ILE A 17 7.10 10.75 -3.63
C ILE A 17 6.77 9.70 -2.57
N ILE A 18 6.28 10.16 -1.42
CA ILE A 18 5.64 9.37 -0.37
C ILE A 18 4.20 9.87 -0.24
N HIS A 19 3.22 8.99 -0.37
CA HIS A 19 1.80 9.36 -0.46
C HIS A 19 1.18 9.73 0.88
N LEU A 20 1.53 9.00 1.95
CA LEU A 20 1.08 9.21 3.34
C LEU A 20 -0.41 8.98 3.63
N ASP A 21 -1.17 8.50 2.64
CA ASP A 21 -2.61 8.23 2.79
C ASP A 21 -3.06 7.06 1.89
N ILE A 22 -2.27 5.99 1.86
CA ILE A 22 -2.65 4.76 1.16
C ILE A 22 -3.77 4.05 1.94
N LYS A 23 -4.96 3.97 1.35
CA LYS A 23 -6.15 3.30 1.89
C LYS A 23 -7.14 2.97 0.78
N LEU A 24 -8.09 2.08 1.04
CA LEU A 24 -9.10 1.66 0.06
C LEU A 24 -9.87 2.81 -0.58
N ASP A 25 -10.22 3.86 0.19
CA ASP A 25 -10.97 5.02 -0.30
C ASP A 25 -10.23 5.82 -1.38
N ASN A 26 -8.89 5.76 -1.37
CA ASN A 26 -8.05 6.49 -2.29
C ASN A 26 -7.72 5.68 -3.55
N PHE A 27 -8.39 4.55 -3.78
CA PHE A 27 -8.32 3.81 -5.05
C PHE A 27 -9.65 3.88 -5.80
N VAL A 28 -9.59 4.34 -7.06
CA VAL A 28 -10.75 4.39 -7.95
C VAL A 28 -10.69 3.23 -8.96
N LEU A 29 -11.85 2.59 -9.16
CA LEU A 29 -12.04 1.55 -10.16
C LEU A 29 -12.20 2.15 -11.55
N GLY A 30 -11.21 1.93 -12.41
CA GLY A 30 -11.28 2.18 -13.84
C GLY A 30 -11.83 0.96 -14.58
N TYR A 31 -12.99 1.13 -15.21
CA TYR A 31 -13.54 0.12 -16.11
C TYR A 31 -13.02 0.34 -17.53
N LYS A 32 -12.28 -0.63 -18.07
CA LYS A 32 -11.93 -0.66 -19.50
C LYS A 32 -12.82 -1.66 -20.23
N SER A 33 -13.85 -1.15 -20.90
CA SER A 33 -14.61 -1.92 -21.90
C SER A 33 -13.77 -2.01 -23.17
N ASN A 34 -13.07 -3.13 -23.38
CA ASN A 34 -12.60 -3.46 -24.72
C ASN A 34 -13.78 -4.13 -25.43
N GLN A 35 -14.53 -3.38 -26.24
CA GLN A 35 -15.70 -3.87 -26.99
C GLN A 35 -15.39 -4.94 -28.07
N THR A 36 -14.16 -5.46 -28.14
CA THR A 36 -13.68 -6.32 -29.24
C THR A 36 -13.10 -7.66 -28.82
N GLN A 37 -13.09 -8.00 -27.53
CA GLN A 37 -12.75 -9.36 -27.09
C GLN A 37 -13.81 -9.87 -26.11
N ILE A 38 -14.23 -11.12 -26.28
CA ILE A 38 -14.96 -11.86 -25.25
C ILE A 38 -14.00 -12.03 -24.08
N VAL A 39 -13.99 -11.06 -23.16
CA VAL A 39 -13.17 -11.15 -21.95
C VAL A 39 -13.96 -11.95 -20.94
N THR A 40 -13.50 -13.16 -20.63
CA THR A 40 -14.14 -14.07 -19.65
C THR A 40 -14.01 -13.59 -18.20
N ARG A 41 -13.21 -12.55 -17.93
CA ARG A 41 -13.06 -11.89 -16.63
C ARG A 41 -12.92 -10.36 -16.80
N PRO A 42 -13.62 -9.52 -16.02
CA PRO A 42 -13.43 -8.07 -16.09
C PRO A 42 -12.00 -7.68 -15.68
N VAL A 43 -11.32 -6.89 -16.52
CA VAL A 43 -10.04 -6.27 -16.14
C VAL A 43 -10.35 -5.04 -15.29
N ILE A 44 -10.25 -5.19 -13.98
CA ILE A 44 -10.35 -4.09 -13.03
C ILE A 44 -9.01 -3.34 -13.04
N ASN A 45 -9.03 -2.04 -13.38
CA ASN A 45 -7.84 -1.19 -13.25
C ASN A 45 -8.01 -0.32 -12.02
N LEU A 46 -7.20 -0.50 -10.99
CA LEU A 46 -7.18 0.41 -9.84
C LEU A 46 -6.28 1.60 -10.13
N LYS A 47 -6.70 2.80 -9.73
CA LYS A 47 -5.90 4.02 -9.81
C LYS A 47 -5.89 4.73 -8.47
N LEU A 48 -4.69 5.02 -7.97
CA LEU A 48 -4.48 5.82 -6.77
C LEU A 48 -4.85 7.29 -7.05
N ILE A 49 -5.54 7.91 -6.10
CA ILE A 49 -5.95 9.31 -6.10
C ILE A 49 -5.56 9.99 -4.78
N ASP A 50 -5.78 11.30 -4.71
CA ASP A 50 -5.65 12.13 -3.50
C ASP A 50 -4.22 12.30 -2.95
N PHE A 51 -3.39 13.03 -3.70
CA PHE A 51 -2.02 13.36 -3.33
C PHE A 51 -1.89 14.58 -2.39
N ASN A 52 -2.98 15.01 -1.73
CA ASN A 52 -2.95 16.21 -0.88
C ASN A 52 -2.04 16.05 0.35
N SER A 53 -1.87 14.82 0.83
CA SER A 53 -0.97 14.47 1.93
C SER A 53 0.44 14.12 1.46
N SER A 54 0.67 14.05 0.14
CA SER A 54 1.92 13.53 -0.41
C SER A 54 3.07 14.51 -0.26
N VAL A 55 4.26 13.95 -0.09
CA VAL A 55 5.51 14.71 0.06
C VAL A 55 6.55 14.19 -0.92
N ILE A 56 7.48 15.05 -1.30
CA ILE A 56 8.65 14.67 -2.08
C ILE A 56 9.81 14.51 -1.10
N ASN A 57 10.42 13.33 -1.10
CA ASN A 57 11.58 13.07 -0.26
C ASN A 57 12.72 14.06 -0.57
N GLY A 58 13.37 14.59 0.47
CA GLY A 58 14.42 15.60 0.35
C GLY A 58 13.93 17.03 0.12
N TRP A 59 12.62 17.29 0.15
CA TRP A 59 12.04 18.64 0.22
C TRP A 59 11.67 18.96 1.67
N ASP A 60 11.45 20.25 1.99
CA ASP A 60 10.97 20.63 3.32
C ASP A 60 9.61 19.96 3.59
N ILE A 61 9.59 19.05 4.55
CA ILE A 61 8.41 18.30 4.98
C ILE A 61 7.79 19.03 6.16
N ASP A 62 6.52 19.41 6.04
CA ASP A 62 5.83 20.09 7.12
C ASP A 62 5.36 19.06 8.17
N ARG A 63 5.66 19.32 9.45
CA ARG A 63 5.13 18.51 10.58
C ARG A 63 3.60 18.37 10.52
N VAL A 64 2.92 19.37 9.95
CA VAL A 64 1.46 19.36 9.76
C VAL A 64 1.01 18.13 8.95
N GLN A 65 1.72 17.78 7.87
CA GLN A 65 1.35 16.65 7.00
C GLN A 65 1.37 15.31 7.76
N LEU A 66 2.37 15.09 8.61
CA LEU A 66 2.43 13.91 9.47
C LEU A 66 1.33 13.92 10.54
N THR A 67 1.03 15.08 11.13
CA THR A 67 0.00 15.17 12.18
C THR A 67 -1.42 14.91 11.66
N THR A 68 -1.68 15.16 10.37
CA THR A 68 -2.98 14.93 9.74
C THR A 68 -3.19 13.49 9.28
N MET A 69 -2.14 12.66 9.25
CA MET A 69 -2.28 11.23 8.99
C MET A 69 -3.21 10.59 10.04
N ASN A 70 -3.98 9.59 9.60
CA ASN A 70 -4.81 8.81 10.51
C ASN A 70 -3.94 8.16 11.60
N SER A 71 -4.12 8.60 12.86
CA SER A 71 -3.29 8.19 13.99
C SER A 71 -3.40 6.71 14.33
N VAL A 72 -4.50 6.05 13.94
CA VAL A 72 -4.70 4.60 14.13
C VAL A 72 -3.83 3.83 13.14
N LEU A 73 -3.83 4.24 11.88
CA LEU A 73 -3.15 3.53 10.78
C LEU A 73 -1.66 3.89 10.65
N LYS A 74 -1.24 4.96 11.33
CA LYS A 74 0.13 5.47 11.27
C LYS A 74 1.17 4.42 11.71
N PRO A 75 2.22 4.18 10.89
CA PRO A 75 3.25 3.19 11.19
C PRO A 75 4.00 3.51 12.49
N PRO A 76 4.57 2.50 13.17
CA PRO A 76 5.14 2.64 14.51
C PRO A 76 6.30 3.65 14.58
N GLU A 77 7.11 3.77 13.53
CA GLU A 77 8.22 4.71 13.47
C GLU A 77 7.78 6.19 13.33
N LEU A 78 6.53 6.46 12.94
CA LEU A 78 6.02 7.82 12.75
C LEU A 78 5.10 8.31 13.87
N VAL A 79 4.83 7.51 14.91
CA VAL A 79 3.85 7.83 15.97
C VAL A 79 4.08 9.19 16.61
N GLU A 80 5.35 9.53 16.86
CA GLU A 80 5.75 10.81 17.45
C GLU A 80 5.91 11.93 16.41
N ASN A 81 5.45 11.71 15.18
CA ASN A 81 5.64 12.56 14.00
C ASN A 81 7.12 12.81 13.70
N ASP A 82 7.92 11.75 13.81
CA ASP A 82 9.35 11.78 13.53
C ASP A 82 9.59 11.80 12.02
N ILE A 83 9.90 12.99 11.50
CA ILE A 83 10.19 13.21 10.08
C ILE A 83 11.49 12.51 9.66
N GLU A 84 12.43 12.29 10.58
CA GLU A 84 13.73 11.70 10.22
C GLU A 84 13.61 10.24 9.80
N ASN A 85 12.58 9.56 10.30
CA ASN A 85 12.26 8.17 9.95
C ASN A 85 11.24 8.04 8.80
N LEU A 86 10.83 9.17 8.20
CA LEU A 86 9.89 9.14 7.08
C LEU A 86 10.56 8.61 5.81
N SER A 87 9.98 7.56 5.23
CA SER A 87 10.40 7.01 3.95
C SER A 87 9.23 6.34 3.24
N LYS A 88 9.48 5.82 2.03
CA LYS A 88 8.49 5.00 1.29
C LYS A 88 8.00 3.78 2.06
N SER A 89 8.76 3.30 3.04
CA SER A 89 8.34 2.19 3.92
C SER A 89 7.03 2.48 4.66
N ALA A 90 6.70 3.76 4.89
CA ALA A 90 5.45 4.18 5.50
C ALA A 90 4.23 3.83 4.61
N ASP A 91 4.36 4.03 3.29
CA ASP A 91 3.32 3.64 2.33
C ASP A 91 3.23 2.11 2.21
N ILE A 92 4.34 1.39 2.35
CA ILE A 92 4.35 -0.09 2.37
C ILE A 92 3.59 -0.64 3.58
N TRP A 93 3.77 -0.02 4.76
CA TRP A 93 2.98 -0.35 5.93
C TRP A 93 1.48 -0.14 5.70
N ALA A 94 1.11 1.03 5.17
CA ALA A 94 -0.28 1.35 4.87
C ALA A 94 -0.90 0.39 3.83
N PHE A 95 -0.12 0.02 2.81
CA PHE A 95 -0.50 -1.05 1.86
C PHE A 95 -0.71 -2.40 2.56
N GLY A 96 0.15 -2.74 3.53
CA GLY A 96 0.01 -3.95 4.34
C GLY A 96 -1.28 -3.97 5.17
N LEU A 97 -1.62 -2.86 5.84
CA LEU A 97 -2.89 -2.72 6.57
C LEU A 97 -4.10 -2.83 5.65
N MET A 98 -4.06 -2.14 4.50
CA MET A 98 -5.12 -2.22 3.49
C MET A 98 -5.28 -3.64 2.95
N SER A 99 -4.19 -4.35 2.70
CA SER A 99 -4.21 -5.74 2.23
C SER A 99 -4.76 -6.69 3.29
N TYR A 100 -4.38 -6.47 4.55
CA TYR A 100 -4.97 -7.19 5.69
C TYR A 100 -6.48 -6.97 5.76
N GLU A 101 -6.95 -5.72 5.61
CA GLU A 101 -8.37 -5.37 5.59
C GLU A 101 -9.11 -6.07 4.46
N ILE A 102 -8.56 -6.09 3.24
CA ILE A 102 -9.16 -6.79 2.09
C ILE A 102 -9.35 -8.28 2.38
N VAL A 103 -8.39 -8.92 3.05
CA VAL A 103 -8.40 -10.36 3.33
C VAL A 103 -9.31 -10.72 4.51
N HIS A 104 -9.32 -9.89 5.56
CA HIS A 104 -9.97 -10.21 6.84
C HIS A 104 -11.27 -9.44 7.08
N GLY A 105 -11.58 -8.44 6.26
CA GLY A 105 -12.86 -7.73 6.20
C GLY A 105 -12.93 -6.41 6.97
N GLU A 106 -12.12 -6.21 8.02
CA GLU A 106 -12.10 -4.95 8.77
C GLU A 106 -10.77 -4.73 9.52
N LEU A 107 -10.48 -3.45 9.80
CA LEU A 107 -9.41 -3.03 10.71
C LEU A 107 -10.04 -2.51 12.03
N PRO A 108 -9.42 -2.80 13.19
CA PRO A 108 -9.85 -2.17 14.44
C PRO A 108 -9.79 -0.64 14.38
N ASN A 109 -10.80 0.01 14.96
CA ASN A 109 -10.90 1.46 15.01
C ASN A 109 -9.98 2.10 16.07
N GLU A 110 -9.51 1.30 17.03
CA GLU A 110 -8.62 1.75 18.10
C GLU A 110 -7.19 1.25 17.86
N ARG A 111 -6.20 2.09 18.18
CA ARG A 111 -4.79 1.77 17.94
C ARG A 111 -4.28 0.62 18.80
N SER A 112 -4.73 0.52 20.05
CA SER A 112 -4.40 -0.61 20.95
C SER A 112 -4.85 -1.92 20.34
N ASP A 113 -6.10 -1.95 19.89
CA ASP A 113 -6.74 -3.14 19.36
C ASP A 113 -6.11 -3.53 18.03
N LEU A 114 -5.78 -2.55 17.17
CA LEU A 114 -5.02 -2.79 15.96
C LEU A 114 -3.65 -3.38 16.28
N SER A 115 -2.94 -2.85 17.27
CA SER A 115 -1.60 -3.33 17.64
C SER A 115 -1.65 -4.79 18.11
N GLU A 116 -2.63 -5.13 18.95
CA GLU A 116 -2.86 -6.51 19.42
C GLU A 116 -3.26 -7.45 18.27
N ALA A 117 -4.17 -7.01 17.39
CA ALA A 117 -4.59 -7.79 16.23
C ALA A 117 -3.42 -8.09 15.28
N LEU A 118 -2.58 -7.11 14.98
CA LEU A 118 -1.42 -7.29 14.11
C LEU A 118 -0.34 -8.16 14.77
N GLU A 119 -0.14 -8.06 16.08
CA GLU A 119 0.78 -8.95 16.82
C GLU A 119 0.30 -10.40 16.78
N SER A 120 -0.99 -10.63 17.06
CA SER A 120 -1.63 -11.94 16.93
C SER A 120 -1.49 -12.48 15.52
N TYR A 121 -1.78 -11.67 14.50
CA TYR A 121 -1.66 -12.07 13.09
C TYR A 121 -0.23 -12.46 12.71
N ARG A 122 0.78 -11.64 13.05
CA ARG A 122 2.20 -11.93 12.77
C ARG A 122 2.65 -13.25 13.38
N ASN A 123 2.27 -13.50 14.64
CA ASN A 123 2.70 -14.68 15.40
C ASN A 123 1.87 -15.95 15.11
N ASN A 124 0.71 -15.83 14.49
CA ASN A 124 -0.14 -16.97 14.18
C ASN A 124 0.42 -17.76 12.98
N HIS A 125 0.93 -18.96 13.26
CA HIS A 125 1.48 -19.89 12.26
C HIS A 125 0.43 -20.52 11.33
N SER A 126 -0.86 -20.36 11.64
CA SER A 126 -1.96 -20.81 10.78
C SER A 126 -2.14 -19.91 9.55
N TYR A 127 -1.70 -18.64 9.63
CA TYR A 127 -1.64 -17.71 8.51
C TYR A 127 -0.26 -17.80 7.85
N ASN A 128 -0.15 -18.70 6.87
CA ASN A 128 1.12 -19.05 6.22
C ASN A 128 1.01 -19.15 4.69
N SER A 129 -0.08 -18.65 4.10
CA SER A 129 -0.14 -18.53 2.64
C SER A 129 0.91 -17.53 2.15
N ARG A 130 1.29 -17.60 0.87
CA ARG A 130 2.21 -16.61 0.27
C ARG A 130 1.69 -15.18 0.43
N LEU A 131 0.37 -14.99 0.29
CA LEU A 131 -0.26 -13.69 0.51
C LEU A 131 -0.15 -13.26 1.98
N ASP A 132 -0.35 -14.16 2.94
CA ASP A 132 -0.17 -13.84 4.37
C ASP A 132 1.26 -13.43 4.68
N ILE A 133 2.24 -14.17 4.14
CA ILE A 133 3.65 -13.88 4.33
C ILE A 133 3.99 -12.50 3.75
N LEU A 134 3.51 -12.19 2.54
CA LEU A 134 3.68 -10.87 1.94
C LEU A 134 3.08 -9.76 2.80
N ILE A 135 1.84 -9.93 3.27
CA ILE A 135 1.16 -8.96 4.14
C ILE A 135 1.98 -8.76 5.42
N LYS A 136 2.40 -9.85 6.09
CA LYS A 136 3.23 -9.80 7.31
C LYS A 136 4.53 -9.03 7.11
N ASN A 137 5.20 -9.22 5.97
CA ASN A 137 6.42 -8.50 5.63
C ASN A 137 6.15 -7.00 5.43
N CYS A 138 5.03 -6.63 4.79
CA CYS A 138 4.63 -5.22 4.63
C CYS A 138 4.35 -4.52 5.97
N ILE A 139 3.79 -5.24 6.96
CA ILE A 139 3.50 -4.72 8.32
C ILE A 139 4.61 -5.04 9.34
N ALA A 140 5.85 -5.25 8.87
CA ALA A 140 6.99 -5.39 9.76
C ALA A 140 7.18 -4.12 10.60
N VAL A 141 7.50 -4.30 11.89
CA VAL A 141 7.71 -3.19 12.83
C VAL A 141 8.91 -2.35 12.42
N ASP A 142 10.02 -3.02 12.07
CA ASP A 142 11.18 -2.35 11.49
C ASP A 142 10.87 -1.97 10.03
N PRO A 143 10.92 -0.67 9.66
CA PRO A 143 10.69 -0.24 8.28
C PRO A 143 11.67 -0.82 7.27
N ASN A 144 12.88 -1.22 7.67
CA ASN A 144 13.90 -1.78 6.77
C ASN A 144 13.66 -3.24 6.41
N GLU A 145 12.85 -3.95 7.20
CA GLU A 145 12.43 -5.33 6.92
C GLU A 145 11.24 -5.39 5.94
N ARG A 146 10.65 -4.23 5.63
CA ARG A 146 9.53 -4.14 4.68
C ARG A 146 10.06 -4.26 3.24
N PRO A 147 9.36 -4.98 2.36
CA PRO A 147 9.76 -5.08 0.97
C PRO A 147 9.56 -3.76 0.22
N ASP A 148 10.34 -3.53 -0.83
CA ASP A 148 10.09 -2.45 -1.77
C ASP A 148 8.92 -2.78 -2.73
N ILE A 149 8.44 -1.77 -3.45
CA ILE A 149 7.29 -1.91 -4.35
C ILE A 149 7.54 -2.89 -5.50
N ASP A 150 8.78 -3.04 -5.96
CA ASP A 150 9.13 -3.96 -7.03
C ASP A 150 9.15 -5.40 -6.53
N GLN A 151 9.62 -5.63 -5.30
CA GLN A 151 9.54 -6.91 -4.61
C GLN A 151 8.08 -7.34 -4.38
N ILE A 152 7.23 -6.42 -3.91
CA ILE A 152 5.79 -6.66 -3.75
C ILE A 152 5.16 -7.03 -5.09
N SER A 153 5.43 -6.26 -6.13
CA SER A 153 4.85 -6.49 -7.46
C SER A 153 5.22 -7.87 -8.00
N ARG A 154 6.49 -8.26 -7.88
CA ARG A 154 6.95 -9.60 -8.27
C ARG A 154 6.24 -10.71 -7.49
N GLU A 155 6.14 -10.57 -6.16
CA GLU A 155 5.50 -11.59 -5.32
C GLU A 155 4.00 -11.74 -5.65
N ILE A 156 3.30 -10.63 -5.91
CA ILE A 156 1.90 -10.66 -6.35
C ILE A 156 1.75 -11.37 -7.70
N ASP A 157 2.61 -11.07 -8.68
CA ASP A 157 2.58 -11.73 -9.99
C ASP A 157 2.76 -13.25 -9.85
N GLU A 158 3.66 -13.69 -8.97
CA GLU A 158 3.88 -15.11 -8.71
C GLU A 158 2.70 -15.78 -7.98
N ILE A 159 2.08 -15.09 -7.02
CA ILE A 159 0.85 -15.57 -6.34
C ILE A 159 -0.29 -15.74 -7.36
N LEU A 160 -0.47 -14.75 -8.24
CA LEU A 160 -1.52 -14.78 -9.27
C LEU A 160 -1.26 -15.88 -10.31
N ALA A 161 -0.01 -16.10 -10.72
CA ALA A 161 0.34 -17.18 -11.64
C ALA A 161 -0.04 -18.57 -11.10
N GLN A 162 0.07 -18.79 -9.79
CA GLN A 162 -0.31 -20.05 -9.15
C GLN A 162 -1.83 -20.28 -9.14
N HIS A 163 -2.63 -19.21 -9.10
CA HIS A 163 -4.10 -19.28 -9.04
C HIS A 163 -4.77 -19.12 -10.43
N GLY A 164 -4.04 -18.63 -11.43
CA GLY A 164 -4.52 -18.43 -12.81
C GLY A 164 -4.61 -19.69 -13.67
N HIS A 165 -4.20 -20.86 -13.16
CA HIS A 165 -4.24 -22.15 -13.85
C HIS A 165 -5.48 -23.03 -13.50
N GLN A 166 -6.52 -22.47 -12.89
CA GLN A 166 -7.81 -23.15 -12.63
C GLN A 166 -8.95 -22.62 -13.49
#